data_AF-A0A958J9V8-F1
#
_entry.id   AF-A0A958J9V8-F1
#
_cell.length_a   1.000
_cell.length_b   1.000
_cell.length_c   1.000
_cell.angle_alpha   90.00
_cell.angle_beta   90.00
_cell.angle_gamma   90.00
#
_symmetry.space_group_name_H-M   'P 1'
#
loop_
_entity.id
_entity.type
_entity.pdbx_description
1 polymer ?
#
loop_
_entity_poly.entity_id
_entity_poly.type
_entity_poly.pdbx_seq_one_letter_code
_entity_poly.pdbx_strand_id
1 'polypeptide(L)'
;DIQLDHHITPEEFVELEAEMVKVVEQDYPITRRVLERQEALQLFKSMHEDLKIELINDLPDEETITAYTQGEFTDLCRGPHVPSTGRLSKYFKLLTLAGAYWRGDER
;
A
#
# COMPACT_ATOMS: atom_id res chain seq x y z
N ASP A 1 6.64 0.90 -5.22
CA ASP A 1 7.42 2.14 -5.08
C ASP A 1 6.60 3.19 -4.36
N ILE A 2 7.26 4.18 -3.77
CA ILE A 2 6.62 5.25 -3.01
C ILE A 2 7.14 6.57 -3.58
N GLN A 3 6.23 7.48 -3.91
CA GLN A 3 6.58 8.84 -4.30
C GLN A 3 6.61 9.71 -3.05
N LEU A 4 7.78 10.23 -2.72
CA LEU A 4 8.01 11.10 -1.56
C LEU A 4 8.81 12.32 -2.00
N ASP A 5 8.48 13.48 -1.43
CA ASP A 5 9.28 14.70 -1.59
C ASP A 5 10.61 14.64 -0.81
N HIS A 6 10.67 13.73 0.17
CA HIS A 6 11.84 13.48 1.02
C HIS A 6 12.49 12.15 0.68
N HIS A 7 13.81 12.10 0.73
CA HIS A 7 14.59 10.89 0.54
C HIS A 7 14.81 10.19 1.88
N ILE A 8 14.21 8.99 2.02
CA ILE A 8 14.41 8.17 3.22
C ILE A 8 15.90 7.82 3.35
N THR A 9 16.48 8.08 4.52
CA THR A 9 17.85 7.67 4.84
C THR A 9 17.85 6.35 5.62
N PRO A 10 18.96 5.57 5.60
CA PRO A 10 19.06 4.33 6.35
C PRO A 10 18.87 4.51 7.86
N GLU A 11 19.15 5.69 8.41
CA GLU A 11 18.95 6.01 9.81
C GLU A 11 17.45 6.06 10.17
N GLU A 12 16.60 6.52 9.25
CA GLU A 12 15.15 6.60 9.42
C GLU A 12 14.48 5.22 9.39
N PHE A 13 15.18 4.17 8.93
CA PHE A 13 14.65 2.80 8.95
C PHE A 13 14.34 2.35 10.37
N VAL A 14 15.09 2.80 11.37
CA VAL A 14 14.85 2.44 12.78
C VAL A 14 13.49 2.95 13.25
N GLU A 15 13.13 4.17 12.86
CA GLU A 15 11.85 4.78 13.22
C GLU A 15 10.70 4.14 12.44
N LEU A 16 10.89 3.91 11.13
CA LEU A 16 9.91 3.22 10.29
C LEU A 16 9.64 1.79 10.78
N GLU A 17 10.68 1.02 11.10
CA GLU A 17 10.53 -0.33 11.66
C GLU A 17 9.77 -0.30 12.99
N ALA A 18 10.05 0.68 13.85
CA ALA A 18 9.34 0.85 15.12
C ALA A 18 7.84 1.16 14.90
N GLU A 19 7.50 2.03 13.95
CA GLU A 19 6.10 2.29 13.57
C GLU A 19 5.42 1.06 12.98
N MET A 20 6.11 0.31 12.12
CA MET A 20 5.58 -0.95 11.58
C MET A 20 5.30 -1.96 12.71
N VAL A 21 6.17 -2.06 13.72
CA VAL A 21 5.95 -2.94 14.89
C VAL A 21 4.73 -2.47 15.69
N LYS A 22 4.55 -1.17 15.89
CA LYS A 22 3.35 -0.62 16.56
C LYS A 22 2.06 -1.01 15.83
N VAL A 23 2.05 -0.93 14.50
CA VAL A 23 0.89 -1.34 13.68
C VAL A 23 0.61 -2.84 13.79
N VAL A 24 1.64 -3.68 13.87
CA VAL A 24 1.47 -5.13 14.14
C VAL A 24 0.90 -5.36 15.53
N GLU A 25 1.34 -4.60 16.54
CA GLU A 25 0.84 -4.70 17.91
C GLU A 25 -0.61 -4.27 18.10
N GLN A 26 -1.09 -3.36 17.26
CA GLN A 26 -2.48 -2.91 17.26
C GLN A 26 -3.46 -3.96 16.70
N ASP A 27 -2.96 -5.00 16.02
CA ASP A 27 -3.74 -6.12 15.48
C ASP A 27 -5.00 -5.70 14.71
N TYR A 28 -4.85 -4.73 13.80
CA TYR A 28 -5.96 -4.26 12.99
C TYR A 28 -6.50 -5.39 12.10
N PRO A 29 -7.83 -5.60 12.07
CA PRO A 29 -8.44 -6.51 11.11
C PRO A 29 -8.20 -5.99 9.69
N ILE A 30 -7.82 -6.89 8.79
CA ILE A 30 -7.64 -6.56 7.37
C ILE A 30 -8.92 -6.99 6.65
N THR A 31 -9.65 -6.01 6.12
CA THR A 31 -10.93 -6.25 5.45
C THR A 31 -10.80 -6.11 3.94
N ARG A 32 -11.26 -7.12 3.20
CA ARG A 32 -11.29 -7.10 1.73
C ARG A 32 -12.60 -6.49 1.26
N ARG A 33 -12.53 -5.53 0.34
CA ARG A 33 -13.67 -4.98 -0.39
C ARG A 33 -13.49 -5.23 -1.88
N VAL A 34 -14.55 -5.71 -2.52
CA VAL A 34 -14.66 -5.70 -3.99
C VAL A 34 -15.32 -4.38 -4.35
N LEU A 35 -14.69 -3.62 -5.23
CA LEU A 35 -15.14 -2.28 -5.60
C LEU A 35 -15.46 -2.25 -7.09
N GLU A 36 -16.53 -1.52 -7.42
CA GLU A 36 -16.74 -1.11 -8.81
C GLU A 36 -15.64 -0.14 -9.24
N ARG A 37 -15.28 -0.15 -10.52
CA ARG A 37 -14.19 0.71 -11.06
C ARG A 37 -14.36 2.17 -10.69
N GLN A 38 -15.57 2.70 -10.82
CA GLN A 38 -15.87 4.10 -10.48
C GLN A 38 -15.76 4.37 -8.96
N GLU A 39 -16.17 3.41 -8.12
CA GLU A 39 -16.03 3.51 -6.66
C GLU A 39 -14.56 3.53 -6.27
N ALA A 40 -13.75 2.64 -6.86
CA ALA A 40 -12.30 2.59 -6.60
C ALA A 40 -11.60 3.89 -7.02
N LEU A 41 -11.91 4.42 -8.20
CA LEU A 41 -11.36 5.70 -8.67
C LEU A 41 -11.73 6.86 -7.73
N GLN A 42 -12.98 6.92 -7.24
CA GLN A 42 -13.40 7.94 -6.29
C GLN A 42 -12.69 7.80 -4.94
N LEU A 43 -12.55 6.58 -4.44
CA LEU A 43 -11.87 6.28 -3.18
C LEU A 43 -10.42 6.77 -3.23
N PHE A 44 -9.62 6.30 -4.20
CA PHE A 44 -8.20 6.66 -4.29
C PHE A 44 -7.99 8.13 -4.66
N LYS A 45 -8.91 8.75 -5.40
CA LYS A 45 -8.92 10.21 -5.62
C LYS A 45 -9.11 11.00 -4.34
N SER A 46 -10.01 10.55 -3.46
CA SER A 46 -10.22 11.21 -2.16
C SER A 46 -9.02 11.08 -1.21
N MET A 47 -8.17 10.08 -1.44
CA MET A 47 -6.95 9.81 -0.68
C MET A 47 -5.69 10.44 -1.30
N HIS A 48 -5.82 11.12 -2.45
CA HIS A 48 -4.69 11.67 -3.22
C HIS A 48 -3.68 10.59 -3.70
N GLU A 49 -4.18 9.41 -4.03
CA GLU A 49 -3.39 8.24 -4.47
C GLU A 49 -3.33 8.16 -6.01
N ASP A 50 -2.68 9.14 -6.65
CA ASP A 50 -2.67 9.29 -8.11
C ASP A 50 -2.08 8.08 -8.84
N LEU A 51 -1.03 7.45 -8.29
CA LEU A 51 -0.43 6.23 -8.85
C LEU A 51 -1.42 5.07 -8.87
N LYS A 52 -2.31 4.96 -7.87
CA LYS A 52 -3.34 3.92 -7.81
C LYS A 52 -4.45 4.19 -8.83
N ILE A 53 -4.80 5.45 -9.05
CA ILE A 53 -5.77 5.88 -10.07
C ILE A 53 -5.26 5.49 -11.46
N GLU A 54 -4.01 5.79 -11.78
CA GLU A 54 -3.37 5.38 -13.03
C GLU A 54 -3.40 3.86 -13.22
N LEU A 55 -3.02 3.09 -12.18
CA LEU A 55 -3.07 1.63 -12.22
C LEU A 55 -4.48 1.12 -12.52
N ILE A 56 -5.50 1.67 -11.86
CA ILE A 56 -6.89 1.26 -12.10
C ILE A 56 -7.28 1.54 -13.55
N ASN A 57 -6.97 2.72 -14.09
CA ASN A 57 -7.31 3.07 -15.47
C ASN A 57 -6.70 2.13 -16.52
N ASP A 58 -5.55 1.52 -16.22
CA ASP A 58 -4.89 0.55 -17.11
C ASP A 58 -5.40 -0.88 -16.98
N LEU A 59 -6.13 -1.21 -15.91
CA LEU A 59 -6.69 -2.54 -15.74
C LEU A 59 -7.75 -2.80 -16.82
N PRO A 60 -7.82 -4.01 -17.40
CA PRO A 60 -8.91 -4.42 -18.28
C PRO A 60 -10.28 -4.27 -17.60
N ASP A 61 -11.33 -3.97 -18.37
CA ASP A 61 -12.68 -3.76 -17.83
C ASP A 61 -13.24 -4.95 -17.04
N GLU A 62 -12.81 -6.16 -17.39
CA GLU A 62 -13.24 -7.43 -16.77
C GLU A 62 -12.51 -7.74 -15.45
N GLU A 63 -11.44 -6.99 -15.12
CA GLU A 63 -10.63 -7.26 -13.94
C GLU A 63 -11.40 -6.87 -12.67
N THR A 64 -11.42 -7.79 -11.70
CA THR A 64 -12.03 -7.51 -10.40
C THR A 64 -11.14 -6.61 -9.57
N ILE A 65 -11.62 -5.40 -9.26
CA ILE A 65 -10.89 -4.44 -8.44
C ILE A 65 -11.16 -4.72 -6.96
N THR A 66 -10.09 -4.93 -6.20
CA THR A 66 -10.18 -5.14 -4.76
C THR A 66 -9.27 -4.22 -3.97
N ALA A 67 -9.78 -3.78 -2.82
CA ALA A 67 -9.02 -3.02 -1.86
C ALA A 67 -9.00 -3.73 -0.50
N TYR A 68 -7.92 -3.53 0.24
CA TYR A 68 -7.72 -4.05 1.59
C TYR A 68 -7.56 -2.88 2.55
N THR A 69 -8.40 -2.81 3.57
CA THR A 69 -8.36 -1.76 4.59
C THR A 69 -7.86 -2.34 5.92
N GLN A 70 -6.89 -1.67 6.54
CA GLN A 70 -6.34 -1.95 7.86
C GLN A 70 -6.22 -0.64 8.67
N GLY A 71 -7.02 -0.50 9.73
CA GLY A 71 -7.12 0.77 10.45
C GLY A 71 -7.54 1.90 9.51
N GLU A 72 -6.70 2.93 9.40
CA GLU A 72 -6.93 4.09 8.52
C GLU A 72 -6.32 3.91 7.12
N PHE A 73 -5.51 2.88 6.91
CA PHE A 73 -4.82 2.63 5.65
C PHE A 73 -5.64 1.72 4.74
N THR A 74 -5.77 2.08 3.46
CA THR A 74 -6.43 1.26 2.44
C THR A 74 -5.54 1.14 1.21
N ASP A 75 -5.33 -0.08 0.73
CA ASP A 75 -4.48 -0.36 -0.43
C ASP A 75 -5.20 -1.15 -1.52
N LEU A 76 -4.85 -0.87 -2.78
CA LEU A 76 -5.28 -1.61 -3.97
C LEU A 76 -4.43 -2.87 -4.12
N CYS A 77 -5.04 -4.04 -4.02
CA CYS A 77 -4.33 -5.30 -4.18
C CYS A 77 -5.29 -6.42 -4.56
N ARG A 78 -4.81 -7.42 -5.32
CA ARG A 78 -5.56 -8.65 -5.64
C ARG A 78 -5.62 -9.64 -4.47
N GLY A 79 -4.62 -9.59 -3.58
CA GLY A 79 -4.46 -10.47 -2.42
C GLY A 79 -4.11 -11.93 -2.78
N PRO A 80 -4.32 -12.88 -1.84
CA PRO A 80 -4.91 -12.70 -0.51
C PRO A 80 -3.96 -12.04 0.51
N HIS A 81 -4.55 -11.46 1.56
CA HIS A 81 -3.83 -10.96 2.74
C HIS A 81 -4.09 -11.85 3.97
N VAL A 82 -3.25 -11.71 4.98
CA VAL A 82 -3.51 -12.25 6.33
C VAL A 82 -4.77 -11.58 6.93
N PRO A 83 -5.45 -12.21 7.90
CA PRO A 83 -6.72 -11.69 8.42
C PRO A 83 -6.58 -10.45 9.32
N SER A 84 -5.40 -10.22 9.92
CA SER A 84 -5.12 -9.04 10.75
C SER A 84 -3.63 -8.71 10.75
N THR A 85 -3.26 -7.46 11.05
CA THR A 85 -1.85 -7.03 11.10
C THR A 85 -1.07 -7.78 12.17
N GLY A 86 -1.70 -8.21 13.27
CA GLY A 86 -1.05 -8.97 14.34
C GLY A 86 -0.69 -10.41 13.97
N ARG A 87 -1.14 -10.90 12.80
CA ARG A 87 -0.66 -12.17 12.23
C ARG A 87 0.72 -12.06 11.58
N LEU A 88 1.19 -10.83 11.34
CA LEU A 88 2.55 -10.61 10.85
C LEU A 88 3.54 -10.80 12.00
N SER A 89 4.70 -11.36 11.67
CA SER A 89 5.82 -11.40 12.60
C SER A 89 6.33 -9.98 12.86
N LYS A 90 6.67 -9.65 14.12
CA LYS A 90 7.39 -8.40 14.45
C LYS A 90 8.87 -8.45 14.07
N TYR A 91 9.36 -9.63 13.66
CA TYR A 91 10.75 -9.85 13.27
C TYR A 91 10.91 -9.63 11.77
N PHE A 92 10.87 -8.36 11.34
CA PHE A 92 11.22 -7.92 9.99
C PHE A 92 12.32 -6.86 10.06
N LYS A 93 12.97 -6.62 8.93
CA LYS A 93 14.03 -5.62 8.80
C LYS A 93 14.01 -5.00 7.40
N LEU A 94 14.09 -3.69 7.33
CA LEU A 94 14.35 -2.92 6.12
C LEU A 94 15.84 -3.05 5.77
N LEU A 95 16.11 -3.49 4.54
CA LEU A 95 17.48 -3.82 4.12
C LEU A 95 18.16 -2.65 3.41
N THR A 96 17.55 -2.18 2.32
CA THR A 96 18.15 -1.19 1.43
C THR A 96 17.05 -0.38 0.76
N LEU A 97 17.32 0.89 0.47
CA LEU A 97 16.51 1.70 -0.43
C LEU A 97 17.10 1.62 -1.85
N ALA A 98 16.23 1.48 -2.85
CA ALA A 98 16.60 1.56 -4.25
C ALA A 98 15.66 2.53 -4.97
N GLY A 99 16.18 3.22 -6.00
CA GLY A 99 15.36 4.04 -6.89
C GLY A 99 14.64 3.16 -7.91
N ALA A 100 13.41 3.53 -8.25
CA ALA A 100 12.63 2.90 -9.30
C ALA A 100 11.98 3.99 -10.17
N TYR A 101 11.92 3.75 -11.47
CA TYR A 101 11.22 4.59 -12.41
C TYR A 101 9.78 4.10 -12.56
N TRP A 102 8.82 5.03 -12.50
CA TRP A 102 7.42 4.69 -12.72
C TRP A 102 7.27 4.13 -14.14
N ARG A 103 6.63 2.96 -14.26
CA ARG A 103 6.49 2.20 -15.53
C ARG A 103 7.81 1.87 -16.23
N GLY A 104 8.94 1.98 -15.52
CA GLY A 104 10.27 1.81 -16.12
C GLY A 104 10.65 2.90 -17.12
N ASP A 105 9.94 4.04 -17.12
CA ASP A 105 10.28 5.18 -17.98
C ASP A 105 11.26 6.12 -17.25
N GLU A 106 12.49 6.17 -17.75
CA GLU A 106 13.57 6.99 -17.19
C GLU A 106 13.53 8.46 -17.63
N ARG A 107 12.55 8.85 -18.45
CA ARG A 107 12.46 10.16 -19.12
C ARG A 107 11.51 11.14 -18.46
#